data_AF-A0A2V5KFX1-F1
#
_entry.id   AF-A0A2V5KFX1-F1
#
_cell.length_a   1.000
_cell.length_b   1.000
_cell.length_c   1.000
_cell.angle_alpha   90.00
_cell.angle_beta   90.00
_cell.angle_gamma   90.00
#
_symmetry.space_group_name_H-M   'P 1'
#
loop_
_entity.id
_entity.type
_entity.pdbx_description
1 polymer ?
#
loop_
_entity_poly.entity_id
_entity_poly.type
_entity_poly.pdbx_seq_one_letter_code
_entity_poly.pdbx_strand_id
1 'polypeptide(L)'
;MRKAYLFICPVLLLFCPPTFAQENSRSGSAKQDSPRVIQTDDMKLAMKAGQMAAAGKYDEALKLYGQAIALNGRFTPFVYHNRGMLYLHRAKASQDPKSRIADLQRAIADFQTSIRLGAASKDELNRGLEKVATRANLDEATKLLDEATHR
;
A
#
# COMPACT_ATOMS: atom_id res chain seq x y z
N MET A 1 -51.93 -67.74 15.55
CA MET A 1 -53.28 -68.07 15.09
C MET A 1 -54.23 -66.91 15.38
N ARG A 2 -55.03 -66.50 14.37
CA ARG A 2 -56.29 -65.70 14.39
C ARG A 2 -56.20 -64.25 14.93
N LYS A 3 -56.14 -63.21 14.07
CA LYS A 3 -57.18 -62.52 13.27
C LYS A 3 -58.27 -61.82 14.09
N ALA A 4 -58.32 -60.49 13.96
CA ALA A 4 -59.50 -59.63 13.67
C ALA A 4 -59.29 -58.24 14.28
N TYR A 5 -59.81 -57.12 13.78
CA TYR A 5 -60.15 -56.59 12.45
C TYR A 5 -60.74 -55.19 12.75
N LEU A 6 -60.48 -54.23 11.87
CA LEU A 6 -61.32 -53.05 11.57
C LEU A 6 -61.58 -52.03 12.71
N PHE A 7 -61.32 -50.75 12.45
CA PHE A 7 -62.32 -49.67 12.31
C PHE A 7 -61.53 -48.43 11.82
N ILE A 8 -61.65 -48.05 10.52
CA ILE A 8 -62.47 -46.91 10.02
C ILE A 8 -61.81 -45.56 10.40
N CYS A 9 -61.51 -44.55 9.56
CA CYS A 9 -61.90 -44.13 8.21
C CYS A 9 -61.00 -42.92 7.77
N PRO A 10 -61.22 -42.19 6.65
CA PRO A 10 -60.23 -42.04 5.60
C PRO A 10 -59.72 -40.60 5.37
N VAL A 11 -58.72 -40.54 4.48
CA VAL A 11 -58.31 -39.46 3.57
C VAL A 11 -59.33 -38.32 3.41
N LEU A 12 -58.87 -37.09 3.67
CA LEU A 12 -59.25 -35.92 2.87
C LEU A 12 -58.15 -34.86 2.92
N LEU A 13 -57.30 -34.90 1.90
CA LEU A 13 -56.57 -33.73 1.40
C LEU A 13 -57.59 -32.68 0.98
N LEU A 14 -57.45 -31.42 1.41
CA LEU A 14 -57.80 -30.24 0.61
C LEU A 14 -57.34 -28.94 1.30
N PHE A 15 -56.35 -28.32 0.68
CA PHE A 15 -56.23 -26.88 0.42
C PHE A 15 -56.20 -25.90 1.61
N CYS A 16 -54.99 -25.50 1.99
CA CYS A 16 -54.74 -24.13 2.43
C CYS A 16 -53.69 -23.54 1.47
N PRO A 17 -54.02 -22.55 0.62
CA PRO A 17 -53.01 -21.92 -0.21
C PRO A 17 -52.09 -21.09 0.70
N PRO A 18 -50.76 -21.22 0.61
CA PRO A 18 -49.90 -20.20 1.18
C PRO A 18 -50.17 -18.91 0.38
N THR A 19 -50.68 -17.90 1.07
CA THR A 19 -50.80 -16.55 0.55
C THR A 19 -49.41 -16.13 0.08
N PHE A 20 -49.23 -16.02 -1.24
CA PHE A 20 -48.06 -15.42 -1.86
C PHE A 20 -48.07 -13.93 -1.50
N ALA A 21 -47.55 -13.60 -0.32
CA ALA A 21 -47.10 -12.26 -0.03
C ALA A 21 -45.80 -12.07 -0.81
N GLN A 22 -45.95 -11.52 -2.02
CA GLN A 22 -44.83 -10.96 -2.78
C GLN A 22 -44.27 -9.79 -1.98
N GLU A 23 -43.29 -10.07 -1.13
CA GLU A 23 -42.51 -9.03 -0.44
C GLU A 23 -41.66 -8.33 -1.48
N ASN A 24 -42.21 -7.21 -1.92
CA ASN A 24 -41.66 -6.32 -2.91
C ASN A 24 -40.31 -5.77 -2.40
N SER A 25 -39.25 -6.28 -3.00
CA SER A 25 -37.98 -5.59 -3.26
C SER A 25 -37.65 -4.38 -2.37
N ARG A 26 -36.99 -4.65 -1.24
CA ARG A 26 -35.85 -3.81 -0.85
C ARG A 26 -34.66 -4.74 -0.63
N SER A 27 -33.95 -5.01 -1.73
CA SER A 27 -32.51 -5.19 -1.65
C SER A 27 -31.96 -3.89 -1.05
N GLY A 28 -31.96 -3.83 0.28
CA GLY A 28 -31.02 -2.99 0.99
C GLY A 28 -29.67 -3.47 0.52
N SER A 29 -29.10 -2.78 -0.46
CA SER A 29 -27.68 -2.90 -0.74
C SER A 29 -27.02 -2.62 0.60
N ALA A 30 -26.57 -3.69 1.25
CA ALA A 30 -25.52 -3.60 2.24
C ALA A 30 -24.37 -2.96 1.46
N LYS A 31 -24.32 -1.63 1.50
CA LYS A 31 -23.13 -0.89 1.10
C LYS A 31 -22.04 -1.58 1.90
N GLN A 32 -21.17 -2.31 1.19
CA GLN A 32 -19.93 -2.76 1.77
C GLN A 32 -19.32 -1.50 2.36
N ASP A 33 -19.37 -1.38 3.69
CA ASP A 33 -18.78 -0.29 4.43
C ASP A 33 -17.28 -0.56 4.42
N SER A 34 -16.72 -0.45 3.21
CA SER A 34 -15.31 -0.48 2.95
C SER A 34 -14.75 0.68 3.76
N PRO A 35 -13.75 0.43 4.63
CA PRO A 35 -13.26 1.45 5.54
C PRO A 35 -12.92 2.69 4.73
N ARG A 36 -13.65 3.79 4.99
CA ARG A 36 -13.45 5.05 4.29
C ARG A 36 -11.99 5.41 4.47
N VAL A 37 -11.20 5.34 3.40
CA VAL A 37 -9.79 5.75 3.43
C VAL A 37 -9.79 7.23 3.80
N ILE A 38 -9.50 7.53 5.06
CA ILE A 38 -9.40 8.91 5.52
C ILE A 38 -8.17 9.48 4.82
N GLN A 39 -8.40 10.32 3.81
CA GLN A 39 -7.31 11.02 3.15
C GLN A 39 -6.71 12.04 4.11
N THR A 40 -5.58 11.67 4.71
CA THR A 40 -4.78 12.54 5.56
C THR A 40 -3.97 13.52 4.70
N ASP A 41 -3.61 14.67 5.25
CA ASP A 41 -2.95 15.72 4.47
C ASP A 41 -1.53 15.34 4.05
N ASP A 42 -0.82 14.54 4.85
CA ASP A 42 0.46 13.91 4.49
C ASP A 42 0.32 12.95 3.30
N MET A 43 -0.76 12.17 3.26
CA MET A 43 -1.06 11.31 2.12
C MET A 43 -1.37 12.13 0.86
N LYS A 44 -2.18 13.20 0.96
CA LYS A 44 -2.47 14.07 -0.21
C LYS A 44 -1.20 14.71 -0.77
N LEU A 45 -0.32 15.21 0.10
CA LEU A 45 0.96 15.78 -0.30
C LEU A 45 1.86 14.71 -0.95
N ALA A 46 1.92 13.51 -0.39
CA ALA A 46 2.69 12.40 -0.96
C ALA A 46 2.15 11.94 -2.31
N MET A 47 0.82 11.90 -2.50
CA MET A 47 0.21 11.60 -3.80
C MET A 47 0.57 12.67 -4.84
N LYS A 48 0.49 13.95 -4.47
CA LYS A 48 0.90 15.06 -5.36
C LYS A 48 2.40 14.99 -5.68
N ALA A 49 3.24 14.63 -4.72
CA ALA A 49 4.67 14.42 -4.93
C ALA A 49 4.92 13.30 -5.95
N GLY A 50 4.19 12.19 -5.85
CA GLY A 50 4.23 11.09 -6.83
C GLY A 50 3.87 11.54 -8.25
N GLN A 51 2.87 12.41 -8.40
CA GLN A 51 2.51 12.99 -9.70
C GLN A 51 3.62 13.87 -10.28
N MET A 52 4.24 14.72 -9.45
CA MET A 52 5.38 15.55 -9.88
C MET A 52 6.59 14.70 -10.25
N ALA A 53 6.85 13.63 -9.50
CA ALA A 53 7.91 12.67 -9.80
C ALA A 53 7.70 11.98 -11.15
N ALA A 54 6.47 11.54 -11.45
CA ALA A 54 6.12 10.94 -12.73
C ALA A 54 6.27 11.93 -13.91
N ALA A 55 6.08 13.22 -13.66
CA ALA A 55 6.32 14.30 -14.63
C ALA A 55 7.80 14.71 -14.75
N GLY A 56 8.75 14.03 -14.08
CA GLY A 56 10.17 14.37 -14.08
C GLY A 56 10.55 15.61 -13.25
N LYS A 57 9.59 16.20 -12.54
CA LYS A 57 9.79 17.39 -11.70
C LYS A 57 10.32 17.01 -10.32
N TYR A 58 11.56 16.53 -10.29
CA TYR A 58 12.14 15.94 -9.09
C TYR A 58 12.21 16.90 -7.90
N ASP A 59 12.58 18.16 -8.10
CA ASP A 59 12.71 19.11 -6.99
C ASP A 59 11.35 19.50 -6.40
N GLU A 60 10.32 19.67 -7.24
CA GLU A 60 8.95 19.89 -6.78
C GLU A 60 8.44 18.69 -5.97
N ALA A 61 8.71 17.47 -6.45
CA ALA A 61 8.34 16.24 -5.75
C ALA A 61 9.05 16.11 -4.39
N LEU A 62 10.35 16.41 -4.33
CA LEU A 62 11.12 16.40 -3.08
C LEU A 62 10.59 17.40 -2.06
N LYS A 63 10.23 18.61 -2.50
CA LYS A 63 9.61 19.60 -1.62
C LYS A 63 8.30 19.10 -1.02
N LEU A 64 7.44 18.52 -1.85
CA LEU A 64 6.14 17.98 -1.41
C LEU A 64 6.31 16.79 -0.45
N TYR A 65 7.25 15.87 -0.72
CA TYR A 65 7.57 14.80 0.22
C TYR A 65 8.13 15.34 1.54
N GLY A 66 8.96 16.39 1.51
CA GLY A 66 9.44 17.07 2.71
C GLY A 66 8.30 17.66 3.54
N GLN A 67 7.34 18.31 2.89
CA GLN A 67 6.14 18.82 3.55
C GLN A 67 5.29 17.69 4.15
N ALA A 68 5.08 16.59 3.43
CA ALA A 68 4.35 15.43 3.93
C ALA A 68 5.02 14.81 5.17
N ILE A 69 6.35 14.68 5.16
CA ILE A 69 7.13 14.19 6.31
C ILE A 69 7.02 15.15 7.51
N ALA A 70 7.04 16.47 7.27
CA ALA A 70 6.93 17.47 8.33
C ALA A 70 5.58 17.44 9.06
N LEU A 71 4.51 16.93 8.43
CA LEU A 71 3.23 16.72 9.08
C LEU A 71 3.26 15.59 10.12
N ASN A 72 4.27 14.71 10.08
CA ASN A 72 4.45 13.57 10.97
C ASN A 72 3.17 12.74 11.17
N GLY A 73 2.38 12.61 10.10
CA GLY A 73 1.12 11.88 10.11
C GLY A 73 1.32 10.38 9.95
N ARG A 74 0.22 9.63 10.01
CA ARG A 74 0.23 8.16 9.91
C ARG A 74 0.80 7.63 8.59
N PHE A 75 0.83 8.45 7.54
CA PHE A 75 1.32 8.06 6.23
C PHE A 75 2.84 8.27 6.10
N THR A 76 3.45 9.05 7.00
CA THR A 76 4.90 9.37 7.04
C THR A 76 5.82 8.18 6.74
N PRO A 77 5.60 6.97 7.30
CA PRO A 77 6.45 5.82 7.00
C PRO A 77 6.51 5.49 5.50
N PHE A 78 5.37 5.54 4.79
CA PHE A 78 5.29 5.32 3.34
C PHE A 78 5.85 6.49 2.53
N VAL A 79 5.81 7.72 3.07
CA VAL A 79 6.40 8.90 2.43
C VAL A 79 7.91 8.74 2.29
N TYR A 80 8.58 8.25 3.32
CA TYR A 80 10.01 7.94 3.26
C TYR A 80 10.31 6.91 2.17
N HIS A 81 9.54 5.82 2.08
CA HIS A 81 9.70 4.85 1.00
C HIS A 81 9.58 5.49 -0.39
N ASN A 82 8.52 6.28 -0.61
CA ASN A 82 8.28 6.91 -1.90
C ASN A 82 9.35 7.95 -2.27
N ARG A 83 9.87 8.70 -1.29
CA ARG A 83 10.98 9.64 -1.51
C ARG A 83 12.29 8.90 -1.79
N GLY A 84 12.53 7.77 -1.13
CA GLY A 84 13.64 6.88 -1.44
C GLY A 84 13.63 6.40 -2.90
N MET A 85 12.46 5.95 -3.39
CA MET A 85 12.27 5.56 -4.79
C MET A 85 12.53 6.72 -5.77
N LEU A 86 12.13 7.94 -5.40
CA LEU A 86 12.40 9.14 -6.19
C LEU A 86 13.90 9.38 -6.35
N TYR A 87 14.66 9.29 -5.26
CA TYR A 87 16.11 9.43 -5.31
C TYR A 87 16.75 8.33 -6.18
N LEU A 88 16.29 7.09 -6.10
CA LEU A 88 16.77 6.02 -6.99
C LEU A 88 16.53 6.34 -8.47
N HIS A 89 15.34 6.85 -8.81
CA HIS A 89 15.02 7.23 -10.18
C HIS A 89 15.91 8.38 -10.68
N ARG A 90 16.12 9.40 -9.84
CA ARG A 90 16.99 10.53 -10.18
C ARG A 90 18.46 10.10 -10.32
N ALA A 91 18.94 9.23 -9.43
CA ALA A 91 20.27 8.64 -9.51
C ALA A 91 20.49 7.86 -10.82
N LYS A 92 19.49 7.09 -11.26
CA LYS A 92 19.53 6.35 -12.53
C LYS A 92 19.56 7.27 -13.75
N ALA A 93 18.89 8.41 -13.69
CA ALA A 93 18.87 9.40 -14.77
C ALA A 93 20.12 10.29 -14.80
N SER A 94 20.87 10.39 -13.70
CA SER A 94 22.06 11.25 -13.60
C SER A 94 23.25 10.69 -14.39
N GLN A 95 23.88 11.55 -15.18
CA GLN A 95 25.18 11.28 -15.82
C GLN A 95 26.36 11.61 -14.91
N ASP A 96 26.17 12.51 -13.94
CA ASP A 96 27.21 12.89 -12.98
C ASP A 96 27.33 11.83 -11.87
N PRO A 97 28.52 11.20 -11.70
CA PRO A 97 28.73 10.20 -10.66
C PRO A 97 28.52 10.74 -9.25
N LYS A 98 28.91 12.00 -8.97
CA LYS A 98 28.77 12.58 -7.62
C LYS A 98 27.31 12.76 -7.23
N SER A 99 26.50 13.30 -8.13
CA SER A 99 25.06 13.46 -7.94
C SER A 99 24.35 12.12 -7.78
N ARG A 100 24.75 11.12 -8.57
CA ARG A 100 24.23 9.75 -8.44
C ARG A 100 24.54 9.14 -7.07
N ILE A 101 25.79 9.24 -6.60
CA ILE A 101 26.18 8.73 -5.27
C ILE A 101 25.38 9.43 -4.17
N ALA A 102 25.26 10.77 -4.24
CA ALA A 102 24.52 11.53 -3.24
C ALA A 102 23.04 11.12 -3.18
N ASP A 103 22.40 10.85 -4.31
CA ASP A 103 21.02 10.38 -4.34
C ASP A 103 20.88 8.94 -3.86
N LEU A 104 21.81 8.05 -4.19
CA LEU A 104 21.83 6.68 -3.65
C LEU A 104 21.93 6.69 -2.12
N GLN A 105 22.77 7.55 -1.54
CA GLN A 105 22.88 7.71 -0.09
C GLN A 105 21.56 8.16 0.54
N ARG A 106 20.90 9.16 -0.06
CA ARG A 106 19.59 9.65 0.42
C ARG A 106 18.50 8.58 0.30
N ALA A 107 18.51 7.80 -0.78
CA ALA A 107 17.59 6.69 -0.97
C ALA A 107 17.72 5.66 0.16
N ILE A 108 18.95 5.22 0.45
CA ILE A 108 19.24 4.26 1.52
C ILE A 108 18.74 4.77 2.87
N ALA A 109 19.05 6.02 3.22
CA ALA A 109 18.62 6.62 4.50
C ALA A 109 17.10 6.69 4.65
N ASP A 110 16.40 7.07 3.58
CA ASP A 110 14.93 7.12 3.56
C ASP A 110 14.32 5.73 3.73
N PHE A 111 14.84 4.73 3.02
CA PHE A 111 14.33 3.37 3.15
C PHE A 111 14.60 2.75 4.52
N GLN A 112 15.78 2.98 5.10
CA GLN A 112 16.07 2.59 6.48
C GLN A 112 15.07 3.21 7.47
N THR A 113 14.74 4.48 7.27
CA THR A 113 13.74 5.18 8.08
C THR A 113 12.35 4.57 7.89
N SER A 114 11.94 4.29 6.65
CA SER A 114 10.67 3.62 6.35
C SER A 114 10.55 2.25 7.03
N ILE A 115 11.63 1.45 7.04
CA ILE A 115 11.67 0.14 7.70
C ILE A 115 11.56 0.30 9.22
N ARG A 116 12.35 1.21 9.81
CA ARG A 116 12.30 1.50 11.25
C ARG A 116 10.91 1.92 11.71
N LEU A 117 10.16 2.59 10.84
CA LEU A 117 8.79 3.03 11.10
C LEU A 117 7.72 2.00 10.71
N GLY A 118 8.09 0.81 10.22
CA GLY A 118 7.19 -0.31 9.98
C GLY A 118 6.41 -0.27 8.66
N ALA A 119 6.77 0.58 7.69
CA ALA A 119 6.07 0.67 6.40
C ALA A 119 6.54 -0.32 5.33
N ALA A 120 7.73 -0.90 5.48
CA ALA A 120 8.33 -1.78 4.49
C ALA A 120 9.16 -2.87 5.17
N SER A 121 9.22 -4.05 4.56
CA SER A 121 10.16 -5.09 4.97
C SER A 121 11.53 -4.88 4.33
N LYS A 122 12.57 -5.38 5.00
CA LYS A 122 13.95 -5.35 4.48
C LYS A 122 14.08 -6.09 3.14
N ASP A 123 13.29 -7.16 2.95
CA ASP A 123 13.31 -7.98 1.74
C ASP A 123 12.67 -7.32 0.52
N GLU A 124 11.55 -6.61 0.70
CA GLU A 124 10.93 -5.81 -0.37
C GLU A 124 11.88 -4.72 -0.88
N LEU A 125 12.61 -4.09 0.06
CA LEU A 125 13.59 -3.09 -0.29
C LEU A 125 14.81 -3.66 -1.02
N ASN A 126 15.39 -4.76 -0.53
CA ASN A 126 16.56 -5.37 -1.16
C ASN A 126 16.30 -5.71 -2.64
N ARG A 127 15.10 -6.21 -2.95
CA ARG A 127 14.66 -6.47 -4.33
C ARG A 127 14.54 -5.18 -5.17
N GLY A 128 14.04 -4.10 -4.58
CA GLY A 128 13.93 -2.80 -5.24
C GLY A 128 15.30 -2.18 -5.54
N LEU A 129 16.21 -2.22 -4.56
CA LEU A 129 17.57 -1.73 -4.71
C LEU A 129 18.35 -2.56 -5.74
N GLU A 130 18.28 -3.88 -5.71
CA GLU A 130 18.95 -4.76 -6.68
C GLU A 130 18.51 -4.50 -8.12
N LYS A 131 17.22 -4.16 -8.32
CA LYS A 131 16.67 -3.85 -9.65
C LYS A 131 17.12 -2.49 -10.21
N VAL A 132 17.49 -1.54 -9.34
CA VAL A 132 17.70 -0.14 -9.74
C VAL A 132 19.17 0.29 -9.60
N ALA A 133 19.84 -0.18 -8.58
CA ALA A 133 21.25 0.06 -8.35
C ALA A 133 22.00 -1.24 -8.63
N THR A 134 22.81 -1.24 -9.69
CA THR A 134 23.77 -2.33 -9.89
C THR A 134 24.61 -2.47 -8.63
N ARG A 135 24.90 -3.71 -8.21
CA ARG A 135 25.73 -4.03 -7.03
C ARG A 135 26.97 -3.13 -6.91
N ALA A 136 27.64 -2.85 -8.04
CA ALA A 136 28.82 -1.98 -8.11
C ALA A 136 28.58 -0.53 -7.63
N ASN A 137 27.42 0.09 -7.93
CA ASN A 137 27.11 1.45 -7.48
C ASN A 137 26.67 1.49 -6.01
N LEU A 138 26.10 0.39 -5.51
CA LEU A 138 25.72 0.24 -4.10
C LEU A 138 26.96 0.04 -3.24
N ASP A 139 27.88 -0.83 -3.66
CA ASP A 139 29.12 -1.14 -2.93
C ASP A 139 30.02 0.09 -2.80
N GLU A 140 30.08 0.95 -3.82
CA GLU A 140 30.82 2.22 -3.74
C GLU A 140 30.13 3.22 -2.80
N ALA A 141 28.81 3.35 -2.86
CA ALA A 141 28.05 4.25 -1.98
C ALA A 141 28.07 3.81 -0.51
N THR A 142 28.02 2.50 -0.23
CA THR A 142 28.13 1.94 1.12
C THR A 142 29.55 2.04 1.66
N LYS A 143 30.57 1.73 0.85
CA LYS A 143 31.98 1.89 1.23
C LYS A 143 32.32 3.34 1.57
N LEU A 144 31.85 4.32 0.78
CA LEU A 144 32.07 5.74 1.07
C LEU A 144 31.37 6.21 2.36
N LEU A 145 30.27 5.58 2.77
CA LEU A 145 29.59 5.87 4.03
C LEU A 145 30.36 5.30 5.23
N ASP A 146 30.90 4.10 5.11
CA ASP A 146 31.72 3.46 6.15
C ASP A 146 33.02 4.24 6.38
N GLU A 147 33.64 4.77 5.32
CA GLU A 147 34.84 5.62 5.41
C GLU A 147 34.57 7.02 6.00
N ALA A 148 33.36 7.57 5.82
CA ALA A 148 32.95 8.87 6.33
C ALA A 148 32.50 8.84 7.80
N THR A 149 32.18 7.66 8.34
CA THR A 149 31.72 7.47 9.73
C THR A 149 32.83 7.08 10.70
N HIS A 150 34.05 6.84 10.20
CA HIS A 150 35.24 6.46 10.98
C HIS A 150 36.37 7.50 10.93
N ARG A 151 36.07 8.79 10.66
CA ARG A 151 37.04 9.89 10.75
C ARG A 151 36.63 10.93 11.78
#